data_AF-A0AA37SCA4-F1
#
_entry.id   AF-A0AA37SCA4-F1
#
_cell.length_a   1.000
_cell.length_b   1.000
_cell.length_c   1.000
_cell.angle_alpha   90.00
_cell.angle_beta   90.00
_cell.angle_gamma   90.00
#
_symmetry.space_group_name_H-M   'P 1'
#
loop_
_entity.id
_entity.type
_entity.pdbx_description
1 polymer ?
#
loop_
_entity_poly.entity_id
_entity_poly.type
_entity_poly.pdbx_seq_one_letter_code
_entity_poly.pdbx_strand_id
1 'polypeptide(L)'
;MLKRERYECASCAYLFPTKDAIDGYPHGYPTGFLCPRCKVNLVETSASDEPDQLDFGWSFMIFSGLLIAFADHINWVTHFEGPLLNQAMSVLSVWLPVYLVFVVINRNALFSARVIYTRKVPKG
;
A
#
# COMPACT_ATOMS: atom_id res chain seq x y z
N MET A 1 -9.55 -7.33 1.94
CA MET A 1 -8.54 -8.43 1.92
C MET A 1 -7.30 -7.92 2.63
N LEU A 2 -6.93 -8.50 3.78
CA LEU A 2 -5.69 -8.12 4.49
C LEU A 2 -4.48 -8.48 3.63
N LYS A 3 -3.68 -7.49 3.20
CA LYS A 3 -2.37 -7.73 2.57
C LYS A 3 -1.59 -8.70 3.47
N ARG A 4 -1.09 -9.82 2.94
CA ARG A 4 -0.20 -10.70 3.70
C ARG A 4 1.17 -10.03 3.75
N GLU A 5 1.46 -9.31 4.82
CA GLU A 5 2.76 -8.69 5.03
C GLU A 5 3.81 -9.76 5.40
N ARG A 6 5.03 -9.56 4.92
CA ARG A 6 6.18 -10.40 5.25
C ARG A 6 7.36 -9.52 5.63
N TYR A 7 8.06 -9.89 6.69
CA TYR A 7 9.37 -9.30 6.98
C TYR A 7 10.45 -9.94 6.12
N GLU A 8 11.38 -9.12 5.64
CA GLU A 8 12.67 -9.60 5.14
C GLU A 8 13.74 -9.37 6.20
N CYS A 9 14.38 -10.44 6.67
CA CYS A 9 15.46 -10.35 7.65
C CYS A 9 16.74 -9.73 7.06
N ALA A 10 17.16 -8.58 7.58
CA ALA A 10 18.41 -7.91 7.19
C ALA A 10 19.70 -8.72 7.44
N SER A 11 19.63 -9.86 8.15
CA SER A 11 20.80 -10.70 8.42
C SER A 11 20.91 -11.93 7.53
N CYS A 12 19.79 -12.55 7.17
CA CYS A 12 19.79 -13.83 6.47
C CYS A 12 18.89 -13.83 5.22
N ALA A 13 18.33 -12.68 4.85
CA ALA A 13 17.40 -12.49 3.72
C ALA A 13 16.17 -13.42 3.75
N TYR A 14 15.87 -14.03 4.90
CA TYR A 14 14.72 -14.91 5.05
C TYR A 14 13.44 -14.07 5.08
N LEU A 15 12.50 -14.40 4.19
CA LEU A 15 11.15 -13.83 4.15
C LEU A 15 10.22 -14.64 5.04
N PHE A 16 9.57 -13.98 6.00
CA PHE A 16 8.63 -14.63 6.92
C PHE A 16 7.39 -13.78 7.17
N PRO A 17 6.20 -14.38 7.39
CA PRO A 17 5.00 -13.66 7.79
C PRO A 17 5.23 -12.80 9.04
N THR A 18 4.63 -11.62 9.10
CA THR A 18 4.76 -10.73 10.27
C THR A 18 4.31 -11.38 11.57
N LYS A 19 3.27 -12.22 11.52
CA LYS A 19 2.79 -13.03 12.64
C LYS A 19 3.79 -14.05 13.20
N ASP A 20 4.82 -14.40 12.42
CA ASP A 20 5.85 -15.36 12.82
C ASP A 20 7.05 -14.63 13.46
N ALA A 21 7.00 -13.30 13.58
CA ALA A 21 7.98 -12.51 14.32
C ALA A 21 7.91 -12.83 15.82
N ILE A 22 9.07 -13.02 16.45
CA ILE A 22 9.17 -13.34 17.88
C ILE A 22 9.50 -12.06 18.63
N ASP A 23 8.75 -11.70 19.66
CA ASP A 23 9.05 -10.52 20.47
C ASP A 23 10.49 -10.57 21.02
N GLY A 24 11.26 -9.50 20.79
CA GLY A 24 12.66 -9.40 21.23
C GLY A 24 12.80 -9.09 22.72
N TYR A 25 11.75 -8.52 23.35
CA TYR A 25 11.82 -8.06 24.74
C TYR A 25 12.17 -9.17 25.75
N PRO A 26 11.53 -10.36 25.71
CA PRO A 26 11.90 -11.49 26.58
C PRO A 26 13.32 -12.00 26.38
N HIS A 27 14.00 -11.61 25.29
CA HIS A 27 15.35 -12.05 24.93
C HIS A 27 16.44 -11.00 25.23
N GLY A 28 16.09 -9.95 25.99
CA GLY A 28 17.01 -8.90 26.43
C GLY A 28 17.25 -7.81 25.39
N TYR A 29 16.31 -7.59 24.47
CA TYR A 29 16.34 -6.45 23.56
C TYR A 29 15.33 -5.39 24.02
N PRO A 30 15.69 -4.10 24.06
CA PRO A 30 14.78 -3.04 24.50
C PRO A 30 13.64 -2.79 23.50
N THR A 31 13.87 -3.05 22.20
CA THR A 31 12.90 -2.89 21.11
C THR A 31 13.16 -3.87 19.98
N GLY A 32 12.13 -4.14 19.17
CA GLY A 32 12.22 -4.95 17.97
C GLY A 32 11.73 -6.40 18.15
N PHE A 33 11.94 -7.20 17.12
CA PHE A 33 11.56 -8.61 17.07
C PHE A 33 12.70 -9.46 16.51
N LEU A 34 12.74 -10.74 16.88
CA LEU A 34 13.72 -11.69 16.39
C LEU A 34 13.24 -12.34 15.09
N CYS A 35 14.16 -12.49 14.15
CA CYS A 35 13.95 -13.37 13.01
C CYS A 35 13.72 -14.82 13.49
N PRO A 36 12.67 -15.52 13.03
CA PRO A 36 12.40 -16.90 13.48
C PRO A 36 13.51 -17.87 13.10
N ARG A 37 14.27 -17.58 12.02
CA ARG A 37 15.37 -18.42 11.50
C ARG A 37 16.71 -18.16 12.17
N CYS A 38 17.22 -16.93 12.12
CA CYS A 38 18.58 -16.61 12.59
C CYS A 38 18.62 -15.95 13.98
N LYS A 39 17.46 -15.67 14.59
CA LYS A 39 17.31 -15.06 15.93
C LYS A 39 17.97 -13.69 16.10
N VAL A 40 18.36 -13.03 15.02
CA VAL A 40 18.85 -11.64 15.05
C VAL A 40 17.68 -10.70 15.32
N ASN A 41 17.90 -9.69 16.17
CA ASN A 41 16.93 -8.66 16.47
C ASN A 41 16.82 -7.63 15.35
N LEU A 42 15.59 -7.31 14.99
CA LEU A 42 15.21 -6.55 13.83
C LEU A 42 14.21 -5.47 14.20
N VAL A 43 14.24 -4.38 13.46
CA VAL A 43 13.22 -3.34 13.45
C VAL A 43 12.82 -3.06 12.02
N GLU A 44 11.54 -2.76 11.82
CA GLU A 44 11.03 -2.33 10.52
C GLU A 44 11.78 -1.09 10.04
N THR A 45 12.20 -1.11 8.78
CA THR A 45 12.56 0.11 8.06
C THR A 45 11.27 0.57 7.38
N SER A 46 10.93 1.84 7.55
CA SER A 46 9.67 2.45 7.08
C SER A 46 9.26 1.88 5.72
N ALA A 47 8.15 1.16 5.70
CA ALA A 47 7.62 0.57 4.49
C ALA A 47 7.03 1.70 3.63
N SER A 48 7.66 1.98 2.48
CA SER A 48 7.11 2.91 1.51
C SER A 48 5.98 2.18 0.77
N ASP A 49 4.72 2.46 1.13
CA ASP A 49 3.58 2.32 0.20
C ASP A 49 3.44 3.68 -0.53
N GLU A 50 4.55 4.24 -1.01
CA GLU A 50 4.53 5.55 -1.67
C GLU A 50 4.03 5.43 -3.11
N PRO A 51 3.42 6.50 -3.65
CA PRO A 51 3.05 6.58 -5.06
C PRO A 51 4.22 6.31 -6.01
N ASP A 52 5.45 6.49 -5.54
CA ASP A 52 6.69 6.24 -6.27
C ASP A 52 6.91 4.75 -6.62
N GLN A 53 6.24 3.83 -5.91
CA GLN A 53 6.33 2.39 -6.19
C GLN A 53 5.26 1.89 -7.17
N LEU A 54 4.37 2.78 -7.64
CA LEU A 54 3.31 2.44 -8.56
C LEU A 54 3.60 3.08 -9.93
N ASP A 55 3.47 2.29 -10.98
CA ASP A 55 3.52 2.81 -12.35
C ASP A 55 2.41 3.85 -12.49
N PHE A 56 2.80 5.09 -12.81
CA PHE A 56 1.94 6.27 -12.91
C PHE A 56 1.26 6.70 -11.60
N GLY A 57 1.76 6.30 -10.42
CA GLY A 57 1.13 6.61 -9.12
C GLY A 57 0.82 8.09 -8.93
N TRP A 58 1.81 8.98 -9.12
CA TRP A 58 1.61 10.43 -9.04
C TRP A 58 0.66 10.96 -10.10
N SER A 59 0.80 10.53 -11.35
CA SER A 59 -0.07 10.95 -12.45
C SER A 59 -1.52 10.56 -12.19
N PHE A 60 -1.77 9.36 -11.65
CA PHE A 60 -3.09 8.88 -11.29
C PHE A 60 -3.71 9.69 -10.13
N MET A 61 -2.91 10.06 -9.13
CA MET A 61 -3.38 10.93 -8.04
C MET A 61 -3.71 12.34 -8.52
N ILE A 62 -2.86 12.94 -9.35
CA ILE A 62 -3.12 14.27 -9.94
C ILE A 62 -4.38 14.22 -10.80
N PHE A 63 -4.51 13.22 -11.67
CA PHE A 63 -5.72 13.03 -12.48
C PHE A 63 -6.98 12.90 -11.62
N SER A 64 -6.94 12.06 -10.58
CA SER A 64 -8.08 11.87 -9.68
C SER A 64 -8.44 13.16 -8.94
N GLY A 65 -7.43 13.90 -8.48
CA GLY A 65 -7.61 15.20 -7.83
C GLY A 65 -8.24 16.24 -8.76
N LEU A 66 -7.76 16.34 -10.01
CA LEU A 66 -8.35 17.24 -11.01
C LEU A 66 -9.79 16.82 -11.34
N LEU A 67 -10.06 15.53 -11.50
CA LEU A 67 -11.40 15.03 -11.82
C LEU A 67 -12.41 15.39 -10.72
N ILE A 68 -12.00 15.31 -9.45
CA ILE A 68 -12.81 15.73 -8.31
C ILE A 68 -12.94 17.26 -8.26
N ALA A 69 -11.84 18.00 -8.43
CA ALA A 69 -11.83 19.46 -8.38
C ALA A 69 -12.72 20.11 -9.45
N PHE A 70 -12.84 19.46 -10.62
CA PHE A 70 -13.68 19.91 -11.72
C PHE A 70 -15.00 19.12 -11.83
N ALA A 71 -15.38 18.34 -10.81
CA ALA A 71 -16.57 17.50 -10.83
C ALA A 71 -17.84 18.27 -11.17
N ASP A 72 -17.99 19.51 -10.68
CA ASP A 72 -19.17 20.35 -10.90
C ASP A 72 -19.36 20.74 -12.38
N HIS A 73 -18.29 20.65 -13.18
CA HIS A 73 -18.29 20.94 -14.61
C HIS A 73 -18.54 19.71 -15.48
N ILE A 74 -18.67 18.52 -14.89
CA ILE A 74 -18.80 17.25 -15.60
C ILE A 74 -20.22 16.71 -15.39
N ASN A 75 -21.14 17.02 -16.30
CA ASN A 75 -22.56 16.68 -16.19
C ASN A 75 -23.13 16.02 -17.46
N TRP A 76 -22.39 15.08 -18.03
CA TRP A 76 -22.82 14.39 -19.26
C TRP A 76 -23.82 13.25 -19.01
N VAL A 77 -23.87 12.71 -17.79
CA VAL A 77 -24.93 11.81 -17.34
C VAL A 77 -26.08 12.64 -16.79
N THR A 78 -27.27 12.48 -17.36
CA THR A 78 -28.48 13.27 -16.99
C THR A 78 -29.71 12.38 -16.74
N HIS A 79 -29.50 11.10 -16.48
CA HIS A 79 -30.58 10.11 -16.42
C HIS A 79 -31.36 10.11 -15.09
N PHE A 80 -30.74 10.56 -14.01
CA PHE A 80 -31.33 10.50 -12.68
C PHE A 80 -32.03 11.81 -12.32
N GLU A 81 -33.07 11.73 -11.48
CA GLU A 81 -33.78 12.92 -10.99
C GLU A 81 -32.91 13.75 -10.03
N GLY A 82 -31.92 13.12 -9.39
CA GLY A 82 -30.99 13.78 -8.48
C GLY A 82 -29.80 14.40 -9.20
N PRO A 83 -29.58 15.73 -9.13
CA PRO A 83 -28.43 16.39 -9.77
C PRO A 83 -27.09 15.88 -9.22
N LEU A 84 -27.02 15.64 -7.91
CA LEU A 84 -25.83 15.06 -7.27
C LEU A 84 -25.51 13.65 -7.79
N LEU A 85 -26.54 12.83 -8.03
CA LEU A 85 -26.35 11.46 -8.53
C LEU A 85 -25.85 11.47 -9.99
N ASN A 86 -26.41 12.35 -10.82
CA ASN A 86 -25.95 12.58 -12.20
C ASN A 86 -24.47 12.99 -12.24
N GLN A 87 -24.07 13.90 -11.37
CA GLN A 87 -22.69 14.36 -11.26
C GLN A 87 -21.76 13.24 -10.77
N ALA A 88 -22.14 12.52 -9.71
CA ALA A 88 -21.36 11.40 -9.19
C ALA A 88 -21.18 10.31 -10.26
N MET A 89 -22.22 9.98 -11.01
CA MET A 89 -22.16 9.01 -12.10
C MET A 89 -21.32 9.50 -13.27
N SER A 90 -21.37 10.80 -13.58
CA SER A 90 -20.52 11.42 -14.59
C SER A 90 -19.04 11.30 -14.22
N VAL A 91 -18.67 11.62 -12.98
CA VAL A 91 -17.29 11.47 -12.48
C VAL A 91 -16.87 10.00 -12.46
N LEU A 92 -17.71 9.10 -11.92
CA LEU A 92 -17.43 7.66 -11.86
C LEU A 92 -17.23 7.04 -13.24
N SER A 93 -18.01 7.44 -14.24
CA SER A 93 -17.89 6.91 -15.59
C SER A 93 -16.55 7.23 -16.26
N VAL A 94 -15.91 8.34 -15.89
CA VAL A 94 -14.58 8.74 -16.37
C VAL A 94 -13.49 8.11 -15.50
N TRP A 95 -13.69 8.10 -14.17
CA TRP A 95 -12.69 7.61 -13.22
C TRP A 95 -12.53 6.09 -13.27
N LEU A 96 -13.64 5.35 -13.35
CA LEU A 96 -13.65 3.90 -13.20
C LEU A 96 -12.83 3.16 -14.27
N PRO A 97 -12.92 3.48 -15.58
CA PRO A 97 -12.07 2.84 -16.58
C PRO A 97 -10.58 3.08 -16.34
N VAL A 98 -10.21 4.31 -15.98
CA VAL A 98 -8.81 4.69 -15.69
C VAL A 98 -8.32 3.96 -14.44
N TYR A 99 -9.13 3.90 -13.40
CA TYR A 99 -8.83 3.16 -12.17
C TYR A 99 -8.63 1.66 -12.44
N LEU A 100 -9.51 1.04 -13.23
CA LEU A 100 -9.39 -0.38 -13.56
C LEU A 100 -8.09 -0.69 -14.32
N VAL A 101 -7.73 0.14 -15.31
CA VAL A 101 -6.45 0.01 -16.02
C VAL A 101 -5.27 0.19 -15.07
N PHE A 102 -5.31 1.21 -14.21
CA PHE A 102 -4.28 1.46 -13.20
C PHE A 102 -4.09 0.25 -12.25
N VAL A 103 -5.19 -0.34 -11.79
CA VAL A 103 -5.16 -1.54 -10.93
C VAL A 103 -4.61 -2.76 -11.68
N VAL A 104 -4.95 -2.94 -12.95
CA VAL A 104 -4.42 -4.05 -13.76
C VAL A 104 -2.91 -3.94 -13.95
N ILE A 105 -2.41 -2.75 -14.28
CA ILE A 105 -0.98 -2.47 -14.43
C ILE A 105 -0.26 -2.72 -13.10
N ASN A 106 -0.78 -2.14 -12.02
CA ASN A 106 -0.15 -2.19 -10.70
C ASN A 106 -0.55 -3.42 -9.88
N ARG A 107 -1.23 -4.42 -10.44
CA ARG A 107 -1.81 -5.54 -9.68
C ARG A 107 -0.76 -6.26 -8.82
N ASN A 108 0.47 -6.36 -9.33
CA ASN A 108 1.55 -7.03 -8.63
C ASN A 108 2.00 -6.17 -7.44
N ALA A 109 2.20 -4.88 -7.61
CA ALA A 109 2.55 -3.98 -6.50
C ALA A 109 1.41 -3.87 -5.46
N LEU A 110 0.16 -3.83 -5.92
CA LEU A 110 -1.03 -3.68 -5.07
C LEU A 110 -1.40 -4.96 -4.30
N PHE A 111 -1.25 -6.14 -4.93
CA PHE A 111 -1.72 -7.42 -4.38
C PHE A 111 -0.61 -8.43 -4.05
N SER A 112 0.66 -8.15 -4.36
CA SER A 112 1.76 -8.99 -3.85
C SER A 112 1.88 -8.85 -2.33
N ALA A 113 2.44 -9.87 -1.69
CA ALA A 113 2.75 -9.83 -0.28
C ALA A 113 3.73 -8.68 -0.03
N ARG A 114 3.29 -7.64 0.69
CA ARG A 114 4.12 -6.48 1.02
C ARG A 114 5.34 -6.96 1.81
N VAL A 115 6.53 -6.72 1.26
CA VAL A 115 7.78 -7.03 1.96
C VAL A 115 8.17 -5.81 2.79
N ILE A 116 8.15 -5.98 4.10
CA ILE A 116 8.64 -4.99 5.06
C ILE A 116 10.12 -5.28 5.27
N TYR A 117 10.97 -4.39 4.77
CA TYR A 117 12.40 -4.47 4.99
C TYR A 117 12.72 -4.19 6.46
N THR A 118 13.72 -4.90 6.99
CA THR A 118 14.15 -4.72 8.38
C THR A 118 15.60 -4.27 8.44
N ARG A 119 16.01 -3.69 9.57
CA ARG A 119 17.42 -3.43 9.90
C ARG A 119 17.80 -4.10 11.22
N LYS A 120 19.07 -4.45 11.38
CA LYS A 120 19.60 -5.04 12.61
C LYS A 120 19.62 -4.01 13.73
N VAL A 121 19.28 -4.43 14.95
CA VAL A 121 19.43 -3.62 16.17
C VAL A 121 20.39 -4.32 17.12
N PRO A 122 21.50 -3.69 17.54
CA PRO A 122 22.41 -4.28 18.52
C PRO A 122 21.75 -4.39 19.89
N LYS A 123 22.25 -5.32 20.73
CA LYS A 123 21.90 -5.30 22.16
C LYS A 123 22.50 -4.04 22.78
N GLY A 124 21.65 -3.24 23.40
CA GLY A 124 22.07 -2.11 24.23
C GLY A 124 22.70 -2.57 25.53
#